data_AF-A0A316DQ26-F1
#
_entry.id   AF-A0A316DQ26-F1
#
_cell.length_a   1.000
_cell.length_b   1.000
_cell.length_c   1.000
_cell.angle_alpha   90.00
_cell.angle_beta   90.00
_cell.angle_gamma   90.00
#
_symmetry.space_group_name_H-M   'P 1'
#
loop_
_entity.id
_entity.type
_entity.pdbx_description
1 polymer ?
#
loop_
_entity_poly.entity_id
_entity_poly.type
_entity_poly.pdbx_seq_one_letter_code
_entity_poly.pdbx_strand_id
1 'polypeptide(L)'
;MEINKPFYPYQLSEDALRFDFHSVSNTKRIHKVVQYSPIPDNDSIFQLSFGDLKDDDTLDFLTVSDNQDMKKILTTVIQTIFKFFELKPDKTIVFIGSTETRTRLYRIIINKLIDEMELYFNIIGIKEDGNQESFIKNQQYLAFLIFLKDEK
;
A
#
# COMPACT_ATOMS: atom_id res chain seq x y z
N MET A 1 12.77 -0.29 9.94
CA MET A 1 12.09 1.02 9.79
C MET A 1 10.61 0.74 9.96
N GLU A 2 9.92 1.28 10.96
CA GLU A 2 8.51 0.92 11.23
C GLU A 2 7.71 2.09 11.82
N ILE A 3 6.39 2.10 11.55
CA ILE A 3 5.44 3.00 12.21
C ILE A 3 4.89 2.33 13.48
N ASN A 4 5.05 2.97 14.63
CA ASN A 4 4.57 2.46 15.92
C ASN A 4 3.04 2.64 16.10
N LYS A 5 2.25 1.89 15.32
CA LYS A 5 0.77 1.84 15.36
C LYS A 5 0.30 0.39 15.25
N PRO A 6 -0.85 0.00 15.83
CA PRO A 6 -1.34 -1.38 15.75
C PRO A 6 -1.55 -1.84 14.30
N PHE A 7 -1.03 -3.02 13.98
CA PHE A 7 -1.21 -3.70 12.69
C PHE A 7 -1.57 -5.18 12.91
N TYR A 8 -1.98 -5.89 11.87
CA TYR A 8 -2.21 -7.33 11.93
C TYR A 8 -0.89 -8.08 11.70
N PRO A 9 -0.62 -9.17 12.45
CA PRO A 9 0.46 -10.07 12.06
C PRO A 9 0.16 -10.63 10.67
N TYR A 10 1.19 -10.75 9.85
CA TYR A 10 1.11 -11.24 8.49
C TYR A 10 2.17 -12.31 8.24
N GLN A 11 1.89 -13.17 7.26
CA GLN A 11 2.87 -14.05 6.64
C GLN A 11 3.34 -13.39 5.35
N LEU A 12 4.58 -13.66 4.92
CA LEU A 12 5.10 -13.20 3.64
C LEU A 12 5.74 -14.34 2.85
N SER A 13 5.74 -14.21 1.53
CA SER A 13 6.54 -15.04 0.63
C SER A 13 8.04 -14.76 0.79
N GLU A 14 8.90 -15.70 0.38
CA GLU A 14 10.37 -15.56 0.50
C GLU A 14 10.92 -14.31 -0.22
N ASP A 15 10.28 -13.92 -1.32
CA ASP A 15 10.63 -12.75 -2.13
C ASP A 15 10.01 -11.42 -1.63
N ALA A 16 9.20 -11.47 -0.57
CA ALA A 16 8.39 -10.37 -0.06
C ALA A 16 7.52 -9.68 -1.12
N LEU A 17 7.05 -10.43 -2.11
CA LEU A 17 6.09 -9.94 -3.11
C LEU A 17 4.64 -10.24 -2.75
N ARG A 18 4.39 -11.11 -1.76
CA ARG A 18 3.05 -11.42 -1.26
C ARG A 18 3.02 -11.42 0.26
N PHE A 19 1.97 -10.81 0.81
CA PHE A 19 1.70 -10.75 2.23
C PHE A 19 0.25 -11.16 2.51
N ASP A 20 0.08 -12.10 3.43
CA ASP A 20 -1.23 -12.65 3.81
C ASP A 20 -1.50 -12.35 5.29
N PHE A 21 -2.69 -11.82 5.58
CA PHE A 21 -3.13 -11.58 6.95
C PHE A 21 -4.64 -11.73 7.10
N HIS A 22 -5.09 -11.87 8.35
CA HIS A 22 -6.51 -11.93 8.65
C HIS A 22 -6.96 -10.65 9.35
N SER A 23 -7.90 -9.95 8.74
CA SER A 23 -8.68 -8.90 9.39
C SER A 23 -9.78 -9.57 10.21
N VAL A 24 -9.83 -9.30 11.51
CA VAL A 24 -10.70 -10.01 12.47
C VAL A 24 -11.50 -8.99 13.26
N SER A 25 -12.82 -9.15 13.24
CA SER A 25 -13.76 -8.48 14.16
C SER A 25 -14.50 -9.54 14.97
N ASN A 26 -15.43 -9.09 15.81
CA ASN A 26 -16.29 -9.98 16.59
C ASN A 26 -17.21 -10.85 15.72
N THR A 27 -17.44 -10.47 14.45
CA THR A 27 -18.43 -11.11 13.58
C THR A 27 -17.86 -11.65 12.28
N LYS A 28 -16.67 -11.19 11.85
CA LYS A 28 -16.07 -11.59 10.57
C LYS A 28 -14.56 -11.78 10.68
N ARG A 29 -14.06 -12.78 9.97
CA ARG A 29 -12.63 -12.98 9.68
C ARG A 29 -12.47 -12.97 8.17
N ILE A 30 -11.61 -12.09 7.66
CA ILE A 30 -11.42 -11.87 6.23
C ILE A 30 -9.95 -12.07 5.90
N HIS A 31 -9.66 -12.96 4.96
CA HIS A 31 -8.31 -13.18 4.44
C HIS A 31 -7.96 -12.04 3.50
N LYS A 32 -6.90 -11.31 3.82
CA LYS A 32 -6.45 -10.13 3.09
C LYS A 32 -5.06 -10.38 2.51
N VAL A 33 -4.86 -9.87 1.30
CA VAL A 33 -3.62 -10.04 0.56
C VAL A 33 -3.11 -8.69 0.09
N VAL A 34 -1.83 -8.41 0.36
CA VAL A 34 -1.07 -7.37 -0.32
C VAL A 34 -0.12 -8.06 -1.28
N GLN A 35 -0.14 -7.66 -2.54
CA GLN A 35 0.70 -8.20 -3.58
C GLN A 35 1.46 -7.09 -4.29
N TYR A 36 2.75 -7.32 -4.50
CA TYR A 36 3.64 -6.49 -5.29
C TYR A 36 3.95 -7.24 -6.59
N SER A 37 3.67 -6.62 -7.74
CA SER A 37 3.93 -7.24 -9.03
C SER A 37 4.61 -6.24 -9.95
N PRO A 38 5.69 -6.61 -10.67
CA PRO A 38 6.33 -5.71 -11.60
C PRO A 38 5.32 -5.25 -12.65
N ILE A 39 5.36 -3.98 -13.04
CA ILE A 39 4.54 -3.51 -14.16
C ILE A 39 5.10 -4.09 -15.47
N PRO A 40 4.25 -4.27 -16.51
CA PRO A 40 4.73 -4.74 -17.81
C PRO A 40 5.89 -3.88 -18.33
N ASP A 41 6.92 -4.55 -18.86
CA ASP A 41 8.10 -3.94 -19.48
C ASP A 41 8.95 -3.04 -18.57
N ASN A 42 8.73 -3.06 -17.24
CA ASN A 42 9.58 -2.36 -16.27
C ASN A 42 9.65 -3.09 -14.92
N ASP A 43 10.73 -3.84 -14.71
CA ASP A 43 11.02 -4.61 -13.49
C ASP A 43 11.49 -3.75 -12.30
N SER A 44 11.65 -2.44 -12.52
CA SER A 44 12.08 -1.48 -11.50
C SER A 44 10.89 -0.84 -10.78
N ILE A 45 9.67 -1.01 -11.31
CA ILE A 45 8.43 -0.48 -10.73
C ILE A 45 7.46 -1.64 -10.42
N PHE A 46 7.00 -1.71 -9.18
CA PHE A 46 6.07 -2.71 -8.68
C PHE A 46 4.72 -2.09 -8.34
N GLN A 47 3.65 -2.61 -8.92
CA GLN A 47 2.30 -2.28 -8.52
C GLN A 47 1.96 -2.95 -7.19
N LEU A 48 1.57 -2.14 -6.19
CA LEU A 48 0.97 -2.62 -4.95
C LEU A 48 -0.55 -2.77 -5.17
N SER A 49 -1.00 -4.01 -5.09
CA SER A 49 -2.42 -4.39 -5.11
C SER A 49 -2.85 -4.90 -3.74
N PHE A 50 -4.03 -4.47 -3.27
CA PHE A 50 -4.58 -4.86 -1.97
C PHE A 50 -6.05 -5.29 -2.12
N GLY A 51 -6.35 -6.50 -1.69
CA GLY A 51 -7.67 -7.12 -1.83
C GLY A 51 -7.96 -8.23 -0.82
N ASP A 52 -9.13 -8.83 -0.95
CA ASP A 52 -9.62 -9.94 -0.13
C ASP A 52 -9.45 -11.25 -0.92
N LEU A 53 -8.91 -12.30 -0.29
CA LEU A 53 -8.84 -13.64 -0.88
C LEU A 53 -10.17 -14.37 -0.62
N LYS A 54 -10.80 -14.86 -1.67
CA LYS A 54 -12.05 -15.63 -1.61
C LYS A 54 -11.78 -17.12 -1.45
N ASP A 55 -12.83 -17.86 -1.09
CA ASP A 55 -12.78 -19.32 -0.91
C ASP A 55 -12.47 -20.09 -2.21
N ASP A 56 -12.63 -19.46 -3.38
CA ASP A 56 -12.29 -20.01 -4.70
C ASP A 56 -10.86 -19.62 -5.16
N ASP A 57 -10.03 -19.16 -4.23
CA ASP A 57 -8.66 -18.66 -4.44
C ASP A 57 -8.55 -17.41 -5.33
N THR A 58 -9.67 -16.76 -5.68
CA THR A 58 -9.66 -15.50 -6.42
C THR A 58 -9.39 -14.30 -5.52
N LEU A 59 -8.68 -13.30 -6.04
CA LEU A 59 -8.45 -12.02 -5.36
C LEU A 59 -9.49 -10.99 -5.77
N ASP A 60 -10.19 -10.44 -4.76
CA ASP A 60 -11.14 -9.35 -4.92
C ASP A 60 -10.53 -8.01 -4.51
N PHE A 61 -10.31 -7.14 -5.49
CA PHE A 61 -9.77 -5.80 -5.24
C PHE A 61 -10.86 -4.72 -5.11
N LEU A 62 -12.15 -5.07 -5.24
CA LEU A 62 -13.27 -4.13 -5.25
C LEU A 62 -14.13 -4.21 -3.98
N THR A 63 -14.13 -5.36 -3.30
CA THR A 63 -14.97 -5.60 -2.13
C THR A 63 -14.71 -4.58 -1.01
N VAL A 64 -15.80 -3.99 -0.52
CA VAL A 64 -15.83 -3.22 0.72
C VAL A 64 -16.21 -4.17 1.85
N SER A 65 -15.23 -4.57 2.66
CA SER A 65 -15.43 -5.58 3.72
C SER A 65 -16.16 -5.06 4.96
N ASP A 66 -16.10 -3.74 5.19
CA ASP A 66 -16.71 -3.03 6.32
C ASP A 66 -16.51 -3.72 7.69
N ASN A 67 -15.27 -4.15 7.95
CA ASN A 67 -14.92 -4.87 9.19
C ASN A 67 -14.56 -3.92 10.36
N GLN A 68 -14.86 -2.61 10.21
CA GLN A 68 -14.63 -1.54 11.18
C GLN A 68 -13.17 -1.37 11.67
N ASP A 69 -12.20 -1.90 10.94
CA ASP A 69 -10.78 -1.96 11.32
C ASP A 69 -9.86 -1.29 10.28
N MET A 70 -10.43 -0.43 9.44
CA MET A 70 -9.75 0.23 8.32
C MET A 70 -8.39 0.81 8.70
N LYS A 71 -8.28 1.49 9.86
CA LYS A 71 -7.00 2.05 10.33
C LYS A 71 -5.92 0.97 10.49
N LYS A 72 -6.26 -0.15 11.13
CA LYS A 72 -5.34 -1.27 11.39
C LYS A 72 -4.94 -1.96 10.08
N ILE A 73 -5.89 -2.13 9.15
CA ILE A 73 -5.61 -2.64 7.79
C ILE A 73 -4.57 -1.74 7.11
N LEU A 74 -4.80 -0.43 7.08
CA LEU A 74 -3.92 0.51 6.38
C LEU A 74 -2.53 0.59 7.02
N THR A 75 -2.45 0.56 8.35
CA THR A 75 -1.16 0.42 9.04
C THR A 75 -0.47 -0.89 8.65
N THR A 76 -1.20 -2.00 8.53
CA THR A 76 -0.65 -3.27 8.05
C THR A 76 -0.08 -3.15 6.64
N VAL A 77 -0.81 -2.53 5.70
CA VAL A 77 -0.32 -2.28 4.32
C VAL A 77 0.94 -1.41 4.31
N ILE A 78 1.04 -0.42 5.20
CA ILE A 78 2.27 0.39 5.29
C ILE A 78 3.43 -0.43 5.84
N GLN A 79 3.19 -1.33 6.80
CA GLN A 79 4.24 -2.24 7.29
C GLN A 79 4.76 -3.18 6.19
N THR A 80 3.90 -3.63 5.27
CA THR A 80 4.36 -4.44 4.13
C THR A 80 5.22 -3.62 3.16
N ILE A 81 5.00 -2.30 3.03
CA ILE A 81 5.85 -1.41 2.23
C ILE A 81 7.28 -1.37 2.79
N PHE A 82 7.42 -1.21 4.12
CA PHE A 82 8.74 -1.28 4.75
C PHE A 82 9.40 -2.64 4.49
N LYS A 83 8.66 -3.74 4.67
CA LYS A 83 9.20 -5.09 4.48
C LYS A 83 9.58 -5.39 3.03
N PHE A 84 8.83 -4.87 2.06
CA PHE A 84 9.19 -4.94 0.64
C PHE A 84 10.55 -4.29 0.38
N PHE A 85 10.76 -3.07 0.89
CA PHE A 85 12.00 -2.34 0.66
C PHE A 85 13.24 -2.92 1.34
N GLU A 86 13.09 -3.73 2.39
CA GLU A 86 14.22 -4.48 2.97
C GLU A 86 14.86 -5.46 1.97
N LEU A 87 14.07 -6.02 1.04
CA LEU A 87 14.56 -6.95 0.02
C LEU A 87 14.68 -6.32 -1.37
N LYS A 88 14.02 -5.19 -1.61
CA LYS A 88 13.93 -4.49 -2.90
C LYS A 88 14.27 -3.00 -2.78
N PRO A 89 15.45 -2.63 -2.22
CA PRO A 89 15.75 -1.24 -1.86
C PRO A 89 15.86 -0.29 -3.07
N ASP A 90 16.20 -0.81 -4.25
CA ASP A 90 16.39 -0.06 -5.49
C ASP A 90 15.10 0.11 -6.32
N LYS A 91 13.96 -0.39 -5.81
CA LYS A 91 12.69 -0.44 -6.56
C LYS A 91 11.78 0.73 -6.22
N THR A 92 10.78 0.92 -7.08
CA THR A 92 9.68 1.86 -6.85
C THR A 92 8.38 1.10 -6.71
N ILE A 93 7.54 1.50 -5.76
CA ILE A 93 6.16 1.03 -5.64
C ILE A 93 5.25 2.04 -6.31
N VAL A 94 4.30 1.57 -7.13
CA VAL A 94 3.18 2.36 -7.66
C VAL A 94 1.86 1.82 -7.12
N PHE A 95 0.92 2.70 -6.78
CA PHE A 95 -0.44 2.28 -6.45
C PHE A 95 -1.49 3.34 -6.76
N ILE A 96 -2.69 2.84 -7.04
CA ILE A 96 -3.92 3.57 -7.27
C ILE A 96 -5.06 2.82 -6.59
N GLY A 97 -6.08 3.55 -6.13
CA GLY A 97 -7.30 2.90 -5.65
C GLY A 97 -8.06 2.24 -6.81
N SER A 98 -8.62 1.06 -6.58
CA SER A 98 -9.51 0.43 -7.58
C SER A 98 -10.79 1.23 -7.86
N THR A 99 -11.09 2.23 -7.01
CA THR A 99 -12.12 3.24 -7.20
C THR A 99 -11.59 4.61 -6.77
N GLU A 100 -12.19 5.69 -7.27
CA GLU A 100 -11.86 7.06 -6.85
C GLU A 100 -11.98 7.25 -5.33
N THR A 101 -12.95 6.59 -4.71
CA THR A 101 -13.13 6.62 -3.25
C THR A 101 -11.94 6.00 -2.53
N ARG A 102 -11.38 4.88 -3.02
CA ARG A 102 -10.16 4.27 -2.46
C ARG A 102 -8.94 5.15 -2.71
N THR A 103 -8.81 5.76 -3.89
CA THR A 103 -7.72 6.71 -4.17
C THR A 103 -7.77 7.90 -3.21
N ARG A 104 -8.96 8.45 -2.96
CA ARG A 104 -9.18 9.52 -1.97
C ARG A 104 -8.85 9.07 -0.55
N LEU A 105 -9.21 7.84 -0.17
CA LEU A 105 -8.83 7.26 1.12
C LEU A 105 -7.31 7.18 1.26
N TYR A 106 -6.60 6.67 0.25
CA TYR A 106 -5.14 6.60 0.23
C TYR A 106 -4.50 7.98 0.38
N ARG A 107 -4.98 8.98 -0.36
CA ARG A 107 -4.56 10.37 -0.20
C ARG A 107 -4.73 10.87 1.24
N ILE A 108 -5.87 10.61 1.88
CA ILE A 108 -6.14 11.02 3.27
C ILE A 108 -5.14 10.38 4.24
N ILE A 109 -4.76 9.12 4.01
CA ILE A 109 -3.83 8.39 4.87
C ILE A 109 -2.42 8.92 4.68
N ILE A 110 -1.97 9.08 3.43
CA ILE A 110 -0.67 9.69 3.13
C ILE A 110 -0.60 11.08 3.76
N ASN A 111 -1.61 11.94 3.57
CA ASN A 111 -1.67 13.26 4.23
C ASN A 111 -1.47 13.21 5.75
N LYS A 112 -2.01 12.18 6.42
CA LYS A 112 -1.91 12.02 7.88
C LYS A 112 -0.57 11.46 8.35
N LEU A 113 0.14 10.75 7.48
CA LEU A 113 1.36 10.02 7.82
C LEU A 113 2.59 10.55 7.10
N ILE A 114 2.44 11.55 6.24
CA ILE A 114 3.52 12.05 5.37
C ILE A 114 4.74 12.48 6.17
N ASP A 115 4.57 13.13 7.32
CA ASP A 115 5.68 13.56 8.17
C ASP A 115 6.47 12.35 8.74
N GLU A 116 5.81 11.20 8.95
CA GLU A 116 6.45 9.94 9.37
C GLU A 116 7.07 9.20 8.16
N MET A 117 6.35 9.16 7.03
CA MET A 117 6.76 8.42 5.83
C MET A 117 7.93 9.09 5.11
N GLU A 118 7.98 10.42 5.06
CA GLU A 118 9.07 11.17 4.44
C GLU A 118 10.39 11.06 5.19
N LEU A 119 10.42 10.49 6.39
CA LEU A 119 11.69 10.14 7.05
C LEU A 119 12.44 9.03 6.30
N TYR A 120 11.71 8.17 5.59
CA TYR A 120 12.25 6.96 4.96
C TYR A 120 12.05 6.93 3.44
N PHE A 121 11.02 7.61 2.95
CA PHE A 121 10.58 7.49 1.56
C PHE A 121 10.47 8.84 0.85
N ASN A 122 10.71 8.82 -0.45
CA ASN A 122 10.21 9.84 -1.35
C ASN A 122 8.81 9.43 -1.81
N ILE A 123 7.86 10.36 -1.78
CA ILE A 123 6.49 10.12 -2.23
C ILE A 123 6.17 11.11 -3.35
N ILE A 124 5.81 10.59 -4.51
CA ILE A 124 5.41 11.35 -5.69
C ILE A 124 3.92 11.14 -5.94
N GLY A 125 3.20 12.22 -6.21
CA GLY A 125 1.83 12.18 -6.69
C GLY A 125 1.78 12.31 -8.22
N ILE A 126 0.99 11.45 -8.87
CA ILE A 126 0.69 11.53 -10.30
C ILE A 126 -0.67 12.21 -10.47
N LYS A 127 -0.73 13.30 -11.23
CA LYS A 127 -1.97 14.04 -11.53
C LYS A 127 -2.75 13.41 -12.69
N GLU A 128 -3.97 13.87 -12.92
CA GLU A 128 -4.82 13.36 -14.01
C GLU A 128 -4.25 13.61 -15.41
N ASP A 129 -3.46 14.67 -15.58
CA ASP A 129 -2.73 14.99 -16.81
C ASP A 129 -1.43 14.18 -16.98
N GLY A 130 -1.14 13.27 -16.04
CA GLY A 130 0.08 12.46 -16.02
C GLY A 130 1.31 13.16 -15.43
N ASN A 131 1.22 14.46 -15.09
CA ASN A 131 2.33 15.17 -14.47
C ASN A 131 2.63 14.62 -13.07
N GLN A 132 3.91 14.59 -12.74
CA GLN A 132 4.42 14.06 -11.47
C GLN A 132 5.03 15.19 -10.64
N GLU A 133 4.80 15.16 -9.34
CA GLU A 133 5.43 16.07 -8.38
C GLU A 133 5.58 15.39 -7.02
N SER A 134 6.50 15.89 -6.18
CA SER A 134 6.52 15.50 -4.77
C SER A 134 5.14 15.69 -4.15
N PHE A 135 4.71 14.73 -3.35
CA PHE A 135 3.37 14.74 -2.78
C PHE A 135 3.11 16.02 -1.97
N ILE A 136 2.06 16.76 -2.34
CA ILE A 136 1.64 17.98 -1.66
C ILE A 136 0.39 17.68 -0.84
N LYS A 137 0.41 18.08 0.45
CA LYS A 137 -0.75 17.92 1.33
C LYS A 137 -1.99 18.58 0.71
N ASN A 138 -3.13 17.89 0.78
CA ASN A 138 -4.44 18.34 0.28
C ASN A 138 -4.55 18.54 -1.26
N GLN A 139 -3.56 18.12 -2.05
CA GLN A 139 -3.62 18.13 -3.52
C GLN A 139 -4.28 16.86 -4.08
N GLN A 140 -5.00 16.95 -5.19
CA GLN A 140 -5.60 15.79 -5.86
C GLN A 140 -4.56 15.05 -6.73
N TYR A 141 -4.53 13.72 -6.58
CA TYR A 141 -3.69 12.81 -7.32
C TYR A 141 -4.49 11.59 -7.77
N LEU A 142 -4.15 11.09 -8.96
CA LEU A 142 -4.66 9.88 -9.58
C LEU A 142 -3.97 8.65 -8.99
N ALA A 143 -2.64 8.69 -8.86
CA ALA A 143 -1.82 7.59 -8.38
C ALA A 143 -0.63 8.10 -7.56
N PHE A 144 0.08 7.18 -6.90
CA PHE A 144 1.21 7.48 -6.03
C PHE A 144 2.40 6.60 -6.37
N LEU A 145 3.59 7.18 -6.30
CA LEU A 145 4.86 6.44 -6.31
C LEU A 145 5.54 6.59 -4.96
N ILE A 146 6.13 5.51 -4.48
CA ILE A 146 6.94 5.47 -3.26
C ILE A 146 8.26 4.76 -3.58
N PHE A 147 9.38 5.34 -3.16
CA PHE A 147 10.70 4.72 -3.24
C PHE A 147 11.54 5.17 -2.04
N LEU A 148 12.56 4.39 -1.67
CA LEU A 148 13.45 4.74 -0.57
C LEU A 148 14.12 6.09 -0.82
N LYS A 149 14.32 6.85 0.26
CA LYS A 149 15.26 7.97 0.22
C LYS A 149 16.66 7.40 0.18
N ASP A 150 17.48 7.97 -0.71
CA ASP A 150 18.91 7.73 -0.67
C ASP A 150 19.44 8.15 0.71
N GLU A 151 20.14 7.25 1.39
CA GLU A 151 20.93 7.63 2.57
C GLU A 151 22.00 8.63 2.08
N LYS A 152 21.88 9.89 2.51
CA LYS A 152 22.94 10.89 2.30
C LYS A 152 24.14 10.61 3.19
#